data_AF-B3PQL1-F1
#
_entry.id   AF-B3PQL1-F1
#
_cell.length_a   1.000
_cell.length_b   1.000
_cell.length_c   1.000
_cell.angle_alpha   90.00
_cell.angle_beta   90.00
_cell.angle_gamma   90.00
#
_symmetry.space_group_name_H-M   'P 1'
#
loop_
_entity.id
_entity.type
_entity.pdbx_description
1 polymer ?
#
loop_
_entity_poly.entity_id
_entity_poly.type
_entity_poly.pdbx_seq_one_letter_code
_entity_poly.pdbx_strand_id
1 'polypeptide(L)'
;MQLLTVKSCKAHNNDKSTNDLYVLAQICMNASPSNRAREVFQEKVVPQLSHNNNALRKLLLKGSFKIPGGVVYPVDQARFDEFFTALSCGLIYKSQRKPLPPAYSIGHIYHRLISNADAERQALHDGIDQYYDQEPLGIMNFGKPDTRNERIYTVNIHGLPDFRSSITIVHKFFGVFKVTSMLTRFIAPMTRNLNAKRAEMVLGQLQSCGYCGS
;
A
#
# COMPACT_ATOMS: atom_id res chain seq x y z
N MET A 1 19.97 5.00 -4.30
CA MET A 1 18.85 4.85 -3.36
C MET A 1 17.80 4.01 -4.06
N GLN A 2 17.64 2.76 -3.65
CA GLN A 2 16.61 1.86 -4.18
C GLN A 2 15.47 1.90 -3.16
N LEU A 3 14.31 2.40 -3.56
CA LEU A 3 13.09 2.35 -2.74
C LEU A 3 12.74 0.86 -2.58
N LEU A 4 13.18 0.25 -1.48
CA LEU A 4 12.86 -1.10 -1.00
C LEU A 4 12.43 -2.09 -2.10
N THR A 5 13.36 -2.51 -2.95
CA THR A 5 13.13 -3.64 -3.86
C THR A 5 13.15 -4.94 -3.06
N VAL A 6 11.97 -5.48 -2.75
CA VAL A 6 11.82 -6.91 -2.44
C VAL A 6 12.27 -7.70 -3.68
N LYS A 7 13.10 -8.73 -3.50
CA LYS A 7 13.60 -9.56 -4.61
C LYS A 7 12.42 -10.16 -5.39
N SER A 8 12.27 -9.75 -6.65
CA SER A 8 11.32 -10.31 -7.62
C SER A 8 12.08 -10.89 -8.83
N CYS A 9 11.45 -11.78 -9.61
CA CYS A 9 12.08 -12.39 -10.79
C CYS A 9 12.29 -11.37 -11.93
N LYS A 10 13.11 -11.68 -12.95
CA LYS A 10 13.50 -10.72 -14.03
C LYS A 10 12.29 -10.07 -14.74
N ALA A 11 11.25 -10.84 -15.05
CA ALA A 11 10.03 -10.32 -15.69
C ALA A 11 9.32 -9.31 -14.77
N HIS A 12 9.07 -9.69 -13.51
CA HIS A 12 8.46 -8.80 -12.52
C HIS A 12 9.34 -7.60 -12.13
N ASN A 13 10.67 -7.67 -12.28
CA ASN A 13 11.55 -6.53 -12.03
C ASN A 13 11.46 -5.45 -13.11
N ASN A 14 11.28 -5.82 -14.38
CA ASN A 14 11.21 -4.84 -15.47
C ASN A 14 9.89 -4.03 -15.42
N ASP A 15 8.76 -4.70 -15.22
CA ASP A 15 7.46 -4.02 -15.07
C ASP A 15 7.42 -3.15 -13.82
N LYS A 16 7.93 -3.67 -12.69
CA LYS A 16 8.07 -2.92 -11.44
C LYS A 16 8.96 -1.68 -11.60
N SER A 17 10.08 -1.79 -12.31
CA SER A 17 11.00 -0.65 -12.52
C SER A 17 10.37 0.52 -13.29
N THR A 18 9.44 0.22 -14.20
CA THR A 18 8.74 1.24 -14.99
C THR A 18 7.75 2.01 -14.12
N ASN A 19 6.98 1.31 -13.27
CA ASN A 19 6.08 1.93 -12.32
C ASN A 19 6.83 2.72 -11.25
N ASP A 20 7.92 2.16 -10.70
CA ASP A 20 8.74 2.82 -9.68
C ASP A 20 9.21 4.20 -10.16
N LEU A 21 9.68 4.29 -11.40
CA LEU A 21 10.20 5.53 -11.97
C LEU A 21 9.08 6.52 -12.34
N TYR A 22 7.95 6.03 -12.85
CA TYR A 22 6.76 6.85 -13.09
C TYR A 22 6.24 7.48 -11.78
N VAL A 23 6.07 6.67 -10.74
CA VAL A 23 5.60 7.11 -9.43
C VAL A 23 6.61 8.07 -8.81
N LEU A 24 7.91 7.79 -8.89
CA LEU A 24 8.94 8.72 -8.42
C LEU A 24 8.84 10.09 -9.09
N ALA A 25 8.67 10.12 -10.42
CA ALA A 25 8.52 11.37 -11.16
C ALA A 25 7.30 12.17 -10.68
N GLN A 26 6.16 11.50 -10.54
CA GLN A 26 4.91 12.13 -10.08
C GLN A 26 5.00 12.60 -8.62
N ILE A 27 5.59 11.81 -7.72
CA ILE A 27 5.84 12.23 -6.33
C ILE A 27 6.71 13.49 -6.29
N CYS A 28 7.80 13.52 -7.06
CA CYS A 28 8.69 14.69 -7.08
C CYS A 28 7.98 15.95 -7.62
N MET A 29 7.17 15.81 -8.67
CA MET A 29 6.39 16.93 -9.21
C MET A 29 5.34 17.44 -8.21
N ASN A 30 4.65 16.54 -7.51
CA ASN A 30 3.62 16.88 -6.50
C ASN A 30 4.19 17.28 -5.13
N ALA A 31 5.49 17.06 -4.90
CA ALA A 31 6.20 17.53 -3.69
C ALA A 31 6.85 18.91 -3.89
N SER A 32 6.75 19.51 -5.09
CA SER A 32 7.23 20.87 -5.35
C SER A 32 6.40 21.93 -4.57
N PRO A 33 7.00 22.98 -3.99
CA PRO A 33 8.43 23.34 -4.03
C PRO A 33 9.23 22.70 -2.87
N SER A 34 9.75 21.50 -3.09
CA SER A 34 10.76 20.88 -2.22
C SER A 34 12.08 20.83 -2.98
N ASN A 35 13.10 21.52 -2.46
CA ASN A 35 14.44 21.54 -3.06
C ASN A 35 14.99 20.12 -3.22
N ARG A 36 14.74 19.25 -2.23
CA ARG A 36 15.19 17.86 -2.30
C ARG A 36 14.43 17.04 -3.33
N ALA A 37 13.12 17.24 -3.47
CA ALA A 37 12.34 16.61 -4.54
C ALA A 37 12.87 17.03 -5.92
N ARG A 38 13.21 18.32 -6.08
CA ARG A 38 13.83 18.85 -7.31
C ARG A 38 15.17 18.20 -7.60
N GLU A 39 16.06 18.09 -6.61
CA GLU A 39 17.35 17.40 -6.77
C GLU A 39 17.17 15.94 -7.20
N VAL A 40 16.30 15.19 -6.52
CA VAL A 40 16.02 13.78 -6.88
C VAL A 40 15.44 13.68 -8.28
N PHE A 41 14.54 14.58 -8.67
CA PHE A 41 14.00 14.62 -10.03
C PHE A 41 15.12 14.83 -11.07
N GLN A 42 16.00 15.81 -10.84
CA GLN A 42 17.12 16.11 -11.73
C GLN A 42 18.12 14.95 -11.82
N GLU A 43 18.44 14.30 -10.69
CA GLU A 43 19.43 13.22 -10.67
C GLU A 43 18.89 11.88 -11.18
N LYS A 44 17.60 11.60 -10.98
CA LYS A 44 17.02 10.26 -11.22
C LYS A 44 16.02 10.20 -12.35
N VAL A 45 15.20 11.24 -12.51
CA VAL A 45 14.11 11.24 -13.49
C VAL A 45 14.59 11.83 -14.81
N VAL A 46 15.27 12.98 -14.78
CA VAL A 46 15.71 13.70 -16.00
C VAL A 46 16.54 12.82 -16.95
N PRO A 47 17.56 12.05 -16.49
CA PRO A 47 18.32 11.19 -17.40
C PRO A 47 17.41 10.20 -18.14
N GLN A 48 16.37 9.71 -17.47
CA GLN A 48 15.44 8.70 -17.99
C GLN A 48 14.39 9.26 -18.96
N LEU A 49 14.21 10.58 -19.02
CA LEU A 49 13.24 11.19 -19.95
C LEU A 49 13.65 11.01 -21.42
N SER A 50 14.95 10.90 -21.70
CA SER A 50 15.51 10.73 -23.05
C SER A 50 15.87 9.28 -23.40
N HIS A 51 15.82 8.36 -22.43
CA HIS A 51 16.07 6.94 -22.66
C HIS A 51 14.86 6.25 -23.31
N ASN A 52 15.11 5.07 -23.90
CA ASN A 52 14.09 4.19 -24.49
C ASN A 52 13.07 4.93 -25.39
N ASN A 53 13.57 5.64 -26.41
CA ASN A 53 12.74 6.41 -27.34
C ASN A 53 11.75 7.39 -26.65
N ASN A 54 12.23 8.03 -25.59
CA ASN A 54 11.47 8.98 -24.77
C ASN A 54 10.20 8.38 -24.13
N ALA A 55 10.18 7.07 -23.84
CA ALA A 55 8.99 6.37 -23.36
C ALA A 55 8.41 6.98 -22.07
N LEU A 56 9.26 7.26 -21.07
CA LEU A 56 8.83 7.89 -19.81
C LEU A 56 8.26 9.29 -20.05
N ARG A 57 8.92 10.09 -20.88
CA ARG A 57 8.44 11.43 -21.22
C ARG A 57 7.07 11.38 -21.89
N LYS A 58 6.88 10.47 -22.88
CA LYS A 58 5.59 10.26 -23.55
C LYS A 58 4.51 9.82 -22.56
N LEU A 59 4.86 8.93 -21.62
CA LEU A 59 3.96 8.46 -20.58
C LEU A 59 3.50 9.59 -19.66
N LEU A 60 4.43 10.43 -19.17
CA LEU A 60 4.11 11.57 -18.32
C LEU A 60 3.28 12.63 -19.05
N LEU A 61 3.55 12.88 -20.33
CA LEU A 61 2.81 13.87 -21.14
C LEU A 61 1.41 13.40 -21.55
N LYS A 62 1.09 12.11 -21.44
CA LYS A 62 -0.17 11.54 -21.92
C LYS A 62 -1.35 12.17 -21.15
N GLY A 63 -2.25 12.82 -21.90
CA GLY A 63 -3.42 13.50 -21.33
C GLY A 63 -3.10 14.82 -20.61
N SER A 64 -1.84 15.28 -20.63
CA SER A 64 -1.48 16.58 -20.05
C SER A 64 -2.13 17.73 -20.83
N PHE A 65 -2.48 18.79 -20.09
CA PHE A 65 -3.05 20.00 -20.67
C PHE A 65 -2.47 21.24 -20.00
N LYS A 66 -2.40 22.34 -20.76
CA LYS A 66 -1.87 23.62 -20.27
C LYS A 66 -2.94 24.34 -19.45
N ILE A 67 -2.49 25.01 -18.40
CA ILE A 67 -3.28 25.97 -17.62
C ILE A 67 -2.51 27.30 -17.56
N PRO A 68 -3.15 28.44 -17.25
CA PRO A 68 -2.42 29.68 -16.99
C PRO A 68 -1.34 29.45 -15.93
N GLY A 69 -0.08 29.72 -16.27
CA GLY A 69 1.06 29.54 -15.38
C GLY A 69 1.62 28.12 -15.25
N GLY A 70 1.11 27.12 -15.98
CA GLY A 70 1.65 25.76 -15.84
C GLY A 70 1.06 24.68 -16.76
N VAL A 71 1.34 23.43 -16.40
CA VAL A 71 0.84 22.22 -17.07
C VAL A 71 0.31 21.27 -16.01
N VAL A 72 -0.88 20.72 -16.25
CA VAL A 72 -1.43 19.64 -15.43
C VAL A 72 -1.01 18.31 -16.04
N TYR A 73 -0.44 17.44 -15.21
CA TYR A 73 -0.04 16.08 -15.59
C TYR A 73 -0.98 15.08 -14.91
N PRO A 74 -1.87 14.41 -15.65
CA PRO A 74 -2.74 13.39 -15.07
C PRO A 74 -1.94 12.28 -14.40
N VAL A 75 -2.46 11.81 -13.26
CA VAL A 75 -1.88 10.67 -12.54
C VAL A 75 -2.64 9.40 -12.91
N ASP A 76 -1.89 8.40 -13.37
CA ASP A 76 -2.37 7.04 -13.56
C ASP A 76 -2.42 6.34 -12.18
N GLN A 77 -3.62 6.35 -11.57
CA GLN A 77 -3.81 5.86 -10.21
C GLN A 77 -3.53 4.34 -10.09
N ALA A 78 -3.78 3.54 -11.13
CA ALA A 78 -3.52 2.11 -11.09
C ALA A 78 -2.03 1.81 -10.88
N ARG A 79 -1.15 2.58 -11.52
CA ARG A 79 0.31 2.46 -11.32
C ARG A 79 0.73 2.85 -9.91
N PHE A 80 0.07 3.85 -9.33
CA PHE A 80 0.27 4.23 -7.94
C PHE A 80 -0.19 3.11 -6.99
N ASP A 81 -1.37 2.54 -7.22
CA ASP A 81 -1.91 1.45 -6.40
C ASP A 81 -0.99 0.22 -6.43
N GLU A 82 -0.51 -0.17 -7.62
CA GLU A 82 0.46 -1.27 -7.77
C GLU A 82 1.77 -1.01 -6.99
N PHE A 83 2.32 0.20 -7.11
CA PHE A 83 3.54 0.61 -6.40
C PHE A 83 3.34 0.58 -4.88
N PHE A 84 2.29 1.24 -4.38
CA PHE A 84 2.04 1.38 -2.94
C PHE A 84 1.59 0.07 -2.31
N THR A 85 0.90 -0.80 -3.04
CA THR A 85 0.63 -2.18 -2.64
C THR A 85 1.93 -2.96 -2.46
N ALA A 86 2.81 -2.94 -3.47
CA ALA A 86 4.10 -3.64 -3.40
C ALA A 86 4.99 -3.11 -2.26
N LEU A 87 5.04 -1.78 -2.09
CA LEU A 87 5.78 -1.12 -1.02
C LEU A 87 5.23 -1.52 0.35
N SER A 88 3.90 -1.48 0.53
CA SER A 88 3.21 -1.87 1.76
C SER A 88 3.53 -3.32 2.14
N CYS A 89 3.39 -4.26 1.21
CA CYS A 89 3.75 -5.66 1.44
C CYS A 89 5.22 -5.83 1.84
N GLY A 90 6.14 -5.09 1.20
CA GLY A 90 7.56 -5.10 1.54
C GLY A 90 7.85 -4.59 2.96
N LEU A 91 7.15 -3.54 3.40
CA LEU A 91 7.29 -2.98 4.75
C LEU A 91 6.74 -3.92 5.82
N ILE A 92 5.60 -4.56 5.55
CA ILE A 92 5.02 -5.59 6.43
C ILE A 92 6.00 -6.74 6.62
N TYR A 93 6.54 -7.29 5.52
CA TYR A 93 7.51 -8.36 5.58
C TYR A 93 8.78 -7.94 6.33
N LYS A 94 9.26 -6.71 6.12
CA LYS A 94 10.43 -6.19 6.84
C LYS A 94 10.18 -6.06 8.35
N SER A 95 8.98 -5.65 8.74
CA SER A 95 8.63 -5.37 10.14
C SER A 95 8.34 -6.65 10.94
N GLN A 96 7.65 -7.61 10.34
CA GLN A 96 7.18 -8.82 11.03
C GLN A 96 7.87 -10.12 10.61
N ARG A 97 8.75 -10.06 9.59
CA ARG A 97 9.38 -11.24 8.95
C ARG A 97 8.38 -12.28 8.43
N LYS A 98 7.13 -11.86 8.20
CA LYS A 98 6.01 -12.67 7.71
C LYS A 98 5.30 -11.90 6.58
N PRO A 99 4.85 -12.59 5.51
CA PRO A 99 4.03 -11.95 4.48
C PRO A 99 2.67 -11.54 5.04
N LEU A 100 2.00 -10.59 4.37
CA LEU A 100 0.62 -10.23 4.70
C LEU A 100 -0.30 -11.44 4.48
N PRO A 101 -1.16 -11.82 5.45
CA PRO A 101 -2.10 -12.93 5.27
C PRO A 101 -3.11 -12.66 4.14
N PRO A 102 -3.66 -13.70 3.50
CA PRO A 102 -4.66 -13.53 2.43
C PRO A 102 -5.95 -12.83 2.84
N ALA A 103 -6.26 -12.80 4.15
CA ALA A 103 -7.49 -12.22 4.69
C ALA A 103 -7.44 -10.68 4.82
N TYR A 104 -6.77 -10.01 3.90
CA TYR A 104 -6.63 -8.55 3.87
C TYR A 104 -6.92 -8.00 2.47
N SER A 105 -7.60 -6.85 2.42
CA SER A 105 -7.59 -5.97 1.24
C SER A 105 -6.69 -4.78 1.51
N ILE A 106 -6.12 -4.23 0.44
CA ILE A 106 -5.30 -3.03 0.50
C ILE A 106 -5.99 -1.95 -0.34
N GLY A 107 -6.20 -0.79 0.27
CA GLY A 107 -6.65 0.43 -0.40
C GLY A 107 -5.73 1.60 -0.06
N HIS A 108 -5.72 2.61 -0.92
CA HIS A 108 -4.84 3.78 -0.77
C HIS A 108 -5.62 5.08 -0.82
N ILE A 109 -5.24 6.03 0.04
CA ILE A 109 -5.72 7.41 0.05
C ILE A 109 -4.56 8.31 -0.36
N TYR A 110 -4.75 9.06 -1.44
CA TYR A 110 -3.76 9.97 -2.02
C TYR A 110 -4.11 11.42 -1.69
N HIS A 111 -3.65 11.92 -0.55
CA HIS A 111 -4.08 13.20 0.04
C HIS A 111 -3.82 14.44 -0.83
N ARG A 112 -2.84 14.38 -1.73
CA ARG A 112 -2.47 15.52 -2.61
C ARG A 112 -2.78 15.30 -4.09
N LEU A 113 -3.37 14.17 -4.46
CA LEU A 113 -3.80 13.97 -5.84
C LEU A 113 -5.18 14.56 -6.01
N ILE A 114 -5.33 15.47 -6.97
CA ILE A 114 -6.62 16.04 -7.33
C ILE A 114 -7.53 14.89 -7.76
N SER A 115 -8.59 14.66 -7.00
CA SER A 115 -9.64 13.71 -7.35
C SER A 115 -10.94 14.49 -7.55
N ASN A 116 -11.81 14.00 -8.44
CA ASN A 116 -13.18 14.50 -8.54
C ASN A 116 -14.05 13.98 -7.37
N ALA A 117 -13.50 13.93 -6.16
CA ALA A 117 -14.23 13.54 -4.97
C ALA A 117 -15.26 14.62 -4.63
N ASP A 118 -16.45 14.19 -4.21
CA ASP A 118 -17.42 15.08 -3.60
C ASP A 118 -16.90 15.64 -2.27
N ALA A 119 -17.56 16.70 -1.78
CA ALA A 119 -17.14 17.40 -0.57
C ALA A 119 -17.12 16.50 0.68
N GLU A 120 -18.03 15.51 0.75
CA GLU A 120 -18.13 14.58 1.88
C GLU A 120 -16.93 13.63 1.92
N ARG A 121 -16.58 13.05 0.77
CA ARG A 121 -15.41 12.18 0.64
C ARG A 121 -14.11 12.93 0.88
N GLN A 122 -14.01 14.18 0.44
CA GLN A 122 -12.85 15.02 0.73
C GLN A 122 -12.73 15.29 2.23
N ALA A 123 -13.82 15.69 2.91
CA ALA A 123 -13.81 15.92 4.35
C ALA A 123 -13.40 14.66 5.14
N LEU A 124 -13.85 13.47 4.70
CA LEU A 124 -13.41 12.21 5.28
C LEU A 124 -11.92 11.96 5.09
N HIS A 125 -11.38 12.19 3.90
CA HIS A 125 -9.94 12.04 3.64
C HIS A 125 -9.11 13.00 4.50
N ASP A 126 -9.55 14.26 4.64
CA ASP A 126 -8.89 15.27 5.47
C ASP A 126 -8.91 14.86 6.96
N GLY A 127 -10.03 14.32 7.45
CA GLY A 127 -10.12 13.78 8.80
C GLY A 127 -9.19 12.59 9.04
N ILE A 128 -9.05 11.70 8.06
CA ILE A 128 -8.07 10.59 8.11
C ILE A 128 -6.64 11.13 8.11
N ASP A 129 -6.37 12.15 7.30
CA ASP A 129 -5.07 12.81 7.22
C ASP A 129 -4.64 13.35 8.59
N GLN A 130 -5.54 14.12 9.22
CA GLN A 130 -5.34 14.71 10.55
C GLN A 130 -5.18 13.65 11.66
N TYR A 131 -5.99 12.60 11.64
CA TYR A 131 -5.95 11.55 12.66
C TYR A 131 -4.60 10.81 12.67
N TYR A 132 -4.07 10.47 11.49
CA TYR A 132 -2.82 9.72 11.34
C TYR A 132 -1.55 10.58 11.30
N ASP A 133 -1.66 11.91 11.43
CA ASP A 133 -0.50 12.80 11.63
C ASP A 133 -0.01 12.84 13.09
N GLN A 134 -0.77 12.25 14.02
CA GLN A 134 -0.38 12.12 15.43
C GLN A 134 0.59 10.94 15.65
N GLU A 135 1.43 11.01 16.69
CA GLU A 135 2.29 9.88 17.05
C GLU A 135 1.45 8.63 17.34
N PRO A 136 1.85 7.45 16.82
CA PRO A 136 1.15 6.21 17.13
C PRO A 136 1.11 5.97 18.64
N LEU A 137 -0.07 5.67 19.18
CA LEU A 137 -0.19 5.16 20.55
C LEU A 137 0.74 3.95 20.72
N GLY A 138 1.55 3.92 21.79
CA GLY A 138 2.61 2.91 21.95
C GLY A 138 2.16 1.45 21.85
N ILE A 139 0.87 1.16 22.11
CA ILE A 139 0.22 -0.15 21.99
C ILE A 139 0.03 -0.60 20.53
N MET A 140 0.02 0.35 19.57
CA MET A 140 -0.18 0.14 18.13
C MET A 140 1.14 0.07 17.34
N ASN A 141 2.25 -0.19 18.03
CA ASN A 141 3.56 -0.34 17.40
C ASN A 141 3.64 -1.68 16.66
N PHE A 142 3.32 -1.67 15.37
CA PHE A 142 3.44 -2.82 14.48
C PHE A 142 4.92 -3.16 14.14
N GLY A 143 5.88 -2.40 14.70
CA GLY A 143 7.30 -2.49 14.40
C GLY A 143 7.76 -1.34 13.50
N LYS A 144 9.04 -0.97 13.63
CA LYS A 144 9.68 0.04 12.78
C LYS A 144 10.41 -0.64 11.62
N PRO A 145 10.00 -0.44 10.36
CA PRO A 145 10.85 -0.81 9.24
C PRO A 145 12.10 0.07 9.30
N ASP A 146 13.29 -0.54 9.30
CA ASP A 146 14.57 0.19 9.24
C ASP A 146 14.72 0.96 7.91
N THR A 147 14.06 2.11 7.79
CA THR A 147 14.06 2.91 6.55
C THR A 147 15.27 3.81 6.51
N ARG A 148 16.18 3.52 5.58
CA ARG A 148 17.52 4.13 5.49
C ARG A 148 17.56 5.62 5.07
N ASN A 149 16.43 6.30 4.88
CA ASN A 149 16.45 7.69 4.40
C ASN A 149 15.22 8.52 4.82
N GLU A 150 15.15 8.85 6.10
CA GLU A 150 14.09 9.69 6.69
C GLU A 150 13.96 11.07 6.02
N ARG A 151 15.02 11.58 5.38
CA ARG A 151 14.98 12.88 4.67
C ARG A 151 14.19 12.84 3.38
N ILE A 152 14.03 11.67 2.77
CA ILE A 152 13.28 11.50 1.50
C ILE A 152 12.00 10.71 1.72
N TYR A 153 12.01 9.73 2.61
CA TYR A 153 10.89 8.84 2.85
C TYR A 153 10.83 8.42 4.32
N THR A 154 9.73 8.78 4.98
CA THR A 154 9.38 8.28 6.32
C THR A 154 8.13 7.42 6.23
N VAL A 155 8.00 6.49 7.16
CA VAL A 155 6.83 5.62 7.24
C VAL A 155 6.46 5.31 8.68
N ASN A 156 5.16 5.40 8.98
CA ASN A 156 4.58 4.96 10.24
C ASN A 156 3.64 3.79 9.98
N ILE A 157 3.73 2.73 10.78
CA ILE A 157 2.84 1.57 10.68
C ILE A 157 2.06 1.46 11.98
N HIS A 158 0.74 1.57 11.86
CA HIS A 158 -0.22 1.49 12.96
C HIS A 158 -0.95 0.15 12.88
N GLY A 159 -0.89 -0.63 13.94
CA GLY A 159 -1.60 -1.90 14.03
C GLY A 159 -1.07 -2.80 15.14
N LEU A 160 -1.84 -3.83 15.47
CA LEU A 160 -1.40 -4.85 16.41
C LEU A 160 -0.48 -5.86 15.73
N PRO A 161 0.67 -6.21 16.35
CA PRO A 161 1.57 -7.26 15.86
C PRO A 161 0.86 -8.60 15.62
N ASP A 162 1.50 -9.46 14.82
CA ASP A 162 0.95 -10.77 14.40
C ASP A 162 -0.41 -10.68 13.69
N PHE A 163 -0.64 -9.59 12.95
CA PHE A 163 -1.84 -9.40 12.12
C PHE A 163 -3.15 -9.48 12.90
N ARG A 164 -3.12 -9.06 14.18
CA ARG A 164 -4.28 -9.13 15.08
C ARG A 164 -5.34 -8.06 14.81
N SER A 165 -5.00 -7.00 14.07
CA SER A 165 -5.92 -5.93 13.66
C SER A 165 -5.73 -5.58 12.19
N SER A 166 -6.64 -4.76 11.63
CA SER A 166 -6.33 -3.97 10.43
C SER A 166 -5.06 -3.14 10.66
N ILE A 167 -4.35 -2.86 9.57
CA ILE A 167 -3.06 -2.18 9.61
C ILE A 167 -3.15 -0.93 8.74
N THR A 168 -2.64 0.19 9.25
CA THR A 168 -2.54 1.43 8.48
C THR A 168 -1.09 1.82 8.32
N ILE A 169 -0.67 2.09 7.08
CA ILE A 169 0.68 2.51 6.75
C ILE A 169 0.63 3.93 6.21
N VAL A 170 1.29 4.85 6.90
CA VAL A 170 1.40 6.25 6.49
C VAL A 170 2.74 6.45 5.80
N HIS A 171 2.71 6.64 4.49
CA HIS A 171 3.87 6.94 3.66
C HIS A 171 4.03 8.45 3.53
N LYS A 172 5.21 8.98 3.78
CA LYS A 172 5.48 10.42 3.59
C LYS A 172 6.79 10.62 2.85
N PHE A 173 6.71 11.22 1.66
CA PHE A 173 7.85 11.54 0.81
C PHE A 173 8.17 13.02 0.87
N PHE A 174 9.45 13.35 1.05
CA PHE A 174 9.97 14.72 1.15
C PHE A 174 9.27 15.58 2.21
N GLY A 175 8.65 14.95 3.22
CA GLY A 175 7.84 15.63 4.23
C GLY A 175 6.50 16.21 3.71
N VAL A 176 6.16 16.04 2.43
CA VAL A 176 5.03 16.74 1.78
C VAL A 176 4.05 15.78 1.14
N PHE A 177 4.53 14.84 0.33
CA PHE A 177 3.65 13.93 -0.41
C PHE A 177 3.26 12.75 0.49
N LYS A 178 2.00 12.70 0.92
CA LYS A 178 1.49 11.71 1.86
C LYS A 178 0.53 10.74 1.17
N VAL A 179 0.68 9.46 1.51
CA VAL A 179 -0.24 8.38 1.10
C VAL A 179 -0.57 7.55 2.33
N THR A 180 -1.85 7.30 2.57
CA THR A 180 -2.30 6.38 3.62
C THR A 180 -2.74 5.07 2.98
N SER A 181 -2.03 3.99 3.24
CA SER A 181 -2.40 2.64 2.82
C SER A 181 -3.16 1.94 3.95
N MET A 182 -4.38 1.52 3.68
CA MET A 182 -5.26 0.84 4.62
C MET A 182 -5.33 -0.64 4.25
N LEU A 183 -4.76 -1.48 5.12
CA LEU A 183 -4.78 -2.93 5.01
C LEU A 183 -5.91 -3.42 5.91
N THR A 184 -7.10 -3.57 5.32
CA THR A 184 -8.32 -3.92 6.04
C THR A 184 -8.44 -5.43 6.16
N ARG A 185 -8.47 -5.92 7.40
CA ARG A 185 -8.68 -7.34 7.68
C ARG A 185 -10.14 -7.71 7.43
N PHE A 186 -10.37 -8.76 6.65
CA PHE A 186 -11.68 -9.39 6.58
C PHE A 186 -11.77 -10.48 7.63
N ILE A 187 -12.68 -10.32 8.59
CA ILE A 187 -13.11 -11.43 9.41
C ILE A 187 -14.10 -12.18 8.53
N ALA A 188 -13.68 -13.29 7.93
CA ALA A 188 -14.65 -14.25 7.41
C ALA A 188 -15.61 -14.53 8.57
N PRO A 189 -16.94 -14.37 8.40
CA PRO A 189 -17.86 -14.72 9.46
C PRO A 189 -17.49 -16.13 9.89
N MET A 190 -17.15 -16.33 11.17
CA MET A 190 -17.05 -17.68 11.69
C MET A 190 -18.39 -18.31 11.35
N THR A 191 -18.39 -19.24 10.40
CA THR A 191 -19.37 -20.30 10.41
C THR A 191 -19.14 -20.97 11.75
N ARG A 192 -19.87 -20.50 12.77
CA ARG A 192 -20.15 -21.25 13.98
C ARG A 192 -20.78 -22.52 13.47
N ASN A 193 -19.96 -23.53 13.23
CA ASN A 193 -20.40 -24.86 12.88
C ASN A 193 -20.92 -25.47 14.18
N LEU A 194 -22.06 -24.94 14.65
CA LEU A 194 -22.75 -25.37 15.86
C LEU A 194 -23.40 -26.75 15.68
N ASN A 195 -23.25 -27.37 14.50
CA ASN A 195 -23.78 -28.69 14.20
C ASN A 195 -22.73 -29.80 14.05
N ALA A 196 -21.43 -29.51 14.18
CA ALA A 196 -20.40 -30.58 14.11
C ALA A 196 -20.33 -31.46 15.38
N LYS A 197 -20.87 -31.01 16.53
CA LYS A 197 -20.96 -31.83 17.75
C LYS A 197 -22.25 -32.64 17.91
N ARG A 198 -23.22 -32.50 16.99
CA ARG A 198 -24.45 -33.32 17.02
C ARG A 198 -24.41 -34.52 16.06
N ALA A 199 -23.53 -34.49 15.05
CA ALA A 199 -23.38 -35.61 14.11
C ALA A 199 -22.51 -36.76 14.66
N GLU A 200 -21.52 -36.48 15.53
CA GLU A 200 -20.69 -37.52 16.17
C GLU A 200 -21.39 -38.23 17.35
N MET A 201 -22.50 -37.70 17.86
CA MET A 201 -23.25 -38.33 18.96
C MET A 201 -24.39 -39.24 18.48
N VAL A 202 -24.78 -39.18 17.21
CA VAL A 202 -25.86 -40.00 16.63
C VAL A 202 -25.34 -41.20 15.85
N LEU A 203 -24.09 -41.17 15.36
CA LEU A 203 -23.44 -42.31 14.69
C LEU A 203 -22.71 -43.25 15.65
N GLY A 204 -22.49 -42.87 16.91
CA GLY A 204 -21.86 -43.70 17.94
C GLY A 204 -22.80 -44.63 18.72
N GLN A 205 -24.10 -44.62 18.45
CA GLN A 205 -25.11 -45.45 19.16
C GLN A 205 -25.75 -46.55 18.30
N LEU A 206 -25.27 -46.78 17.07
CA LEU A 206 -25.77 -47.87 16.20
C LEU A 206 -24.76 -49.02 16.00
N GLN A 207 -23.74 -49.15 16.85
CA GLN A 207 -22.77 -50.26 16.78
C GLN A 207 -22.64 -51.10 18.08
N SER A 208 -23.64 -51.08 18.97
CA SER A 208 -23.64 -51.96 20.15
C SER A 208 -25.03 -52.52 20.49
N CYS A 209 -25.46 -53.53 19.73
CA CYS A 209 -26.36 -54.65 20.09
C CYS A 209 -26.64 -55.40 18.77
N GLY A 210 -25.98 -56.53 18.45
CA GLY A 210 -26.22 -57.86 19.03
C GLY A 210 -27.50 -58.44 18.39
N TYR A 211 -27.48 -59.50 17.58
CA TYR A 211 -27.13 -60.87 17.98
C TYR A 211 -27.03 -61.83 16.77
N CYS A 212 -26.09 -62.79 16.86
CA CYS A 212 -26.14 -64.25 16.59
C CYS A 212 -27.17 -64.79 15.57
N GLY A 213 -26.87 -65.71 14.66
CA GLY A 213 -26.00 -66.88 14.74
C GLY A 213 -26.84 -68.13 14.45
N SER A 214 -26.53 -68.84 13.36
CA SER A 214 -26.86 -70.26 13.04
C SER A 214 -26.15 -70.61 11.73
#